data_AF-A0A183IQ78-F1
#
_entry.id   AF-A0A183IQ78-F1
#
_cell.length_a   1.000
_cell.length_b   1.000
_cell.length_c   1.000
_cell.angle_alpha   90.00
_cell.angle_beta   90.00
_cell.angle_gamma   90.00
#
_symmetry.space_group_name_H-M   'P 1'
#
loop_
_entity.id
_entity.type
_entity.pdbx_description
1 polymer ?
#
loop_
_entity_poly.entity_id
_entity_poly.type
_entity_poly.pdbx_seq_one_letter_code
_entity_poly.pdbx_strand_id
1 'polypeptide(L)'
;MEQLGLGGKSYKMALLGLMHTRIGYADEASPLINNVYWACALGHSLGTMELANVISLIVKNVQCATVLSDILRRCAFSSSHALVPSKTNVDAKMLLLNHTSLKQLLDAAVSAYVETVHSRLTHISPRHYNDFLDFLSKARETFILSDDGHMRFSNLLDNMKVMYKGKKKLINLITDRFGVV
;
A
#
# COMPACT_ATOMS: atom_id res chain seq x y z
N MET A 1 -10.66 -21.27 26.78
CA MET A 1 -9.90 -21.88 25.66
C MET A 1 -10.64 -21.83 24.31
N GLU A 2 -11.75 -21.09 24.16
CA GLU A 2 -12.54 -21.09 22.92
C GLU A 2 -12.26 -19.90 21.97
N GLN A 3 -11.65 -18.82 22.46
CA GLN A 3 -11.34 -17.62 21.67
C GLN A 3 -10.26 -17.86 20.60
N LEU A 4 -9.26 -18.70 20.89
CA LEU A 4 -8.21 -19.09 19.93
C LEU A 4 -8.77 -19.98 18.80
N GLY A 5 -9.77 -20.82 19.10
CA GLY A 5 -10.41 -21.70 18.13
C GLY A 5 -11.36 -20.96 17.16
N LEU A 6 -12.02 -19.91 17.64
CA LEU A 6 -12.80 -19.00 16.77
C LEU A 6 -11.89 -18.20 15.85
N GLY A 7 -10.77 -17.67 16.36
CA GLY A 7 -9.79 -16.91 15.59
C GLY A 7 -9.22 -17.68 14.40
N GLY A 8 -8.93 -18.97 14.57
CA GLY A 8 -8.45 -19.82 13.47
C GLY A 8 -9.50 -20.08 12.38
N LYS A 9 -10.78 -20.22 12.74
CA LYS A 9 -11.87 -20.41 11.77
C LYS A 9 -12.18 -19.12 11.02
N SER A 10 -12.26 -17.99 11.72
CA SER A 10 -12.46 -16.68 11.11
C SER A 10 -11.30 -16.31 10.18
N TYR A 11 -10.07 -16.68 10.54
CA TYR A 11 -8.89 -16.46 9.71
C TYR A 11 -8.95 -17.24 8.39
N LYS A 12 -9.31 -18.52 8.42
CA LYS A 12 -9.50 -19.31 7.18
C LYS A 12 -10.58 -18.72 6.29
N MET A 13 -11.70 -18.27 6.87
CA MET A 13 -12.75 -17.60 6.11
C MET A 13 -12.29 -16.28 5.50
N ALA A 14 -11.51 -15.48 6.25
CA ALA A 14 -10.91 -14.24 5.76
C ALA A 14 -9.95 -14.50 4.59
N LEU A 15 -9.10 -15.53 4.67
CA LEU A 15 -8.20 -15.91 3.57
C LEU A 15 -8.97 -16.32 2.32
N LEU A 16 -10.02 -17.13 2.45
CA LEU A 16 -10.86 -17.54 1.34
C LEU A 16 -11.58 -16.34 0.70
N GLY A 17 -12.07 -15.39 1.51
CA GLY A 17 -12.65 -14.14 1.03
C GLY A 17 -11.64 -13.27 0.27
N LEU A 18 -10.42 -13.13 0.80
CA LEU A 18 -9.34 -12.38 0.16
C LEU A 18 -8.93 -12.97 -1.19
N MET A 19 -8.93 -14.30 -1.35
CA MET A 19 -8.64 -14.96 -2.63
C MET A 19 -9.62 -14.56 -3.75
N HIS A 20 -10.85 -14.18 -3.40
CA HIS A 20 -11.89 -13.81 -4.37
C HIS A 20 -12.14 -12.30 -4.44
N THR A 21 -11.59 -11.54 -3.51
CA THR A 21 -11.69 -10.08 -3.50
C THR A 21 -10.79 -9.53 -4.59
N ARG A 22 -11.29 -8.65 -5.46
CA ARG A 22 -10.46 -7.91 -6.41
C ARG A 22 -10.80 -6.44 -6.31
N ILE A 23 -9.82 -5.62 -5.92
CA ILE A 23 -9.99 -4.17 -5.80
C ILE A 23 -9.11 -3.53 -6.86
N GLY A 24 -9.72 -2.98 -7.89
CA GLY A 24 -9.04 -2.34 -9.00
C GLY A 24 -8.58 -0.91 -8.67
N TYR A 25 -7.83 -0.30 -9.60
CA TYR A 25 -7.19 1.02 -9.46
C TYR A 25 -8.13 2.21 -9.14
N ALA A 26 -9.43 2.07 -9.36
CA ALA A 26 -10.41 3.15 -9.20
C ALA A 26 -11.48 2.87 -8.12
N ASP A 27 -11.43 1.71 -7.48
CA ASP A 27 -12.48 1.27 -6.55
C ASP A 27 -12.14 1.64 -5.09
N GLU A 28 -11.95 2.95 -4.85
CA GLU A 28 -11.57 3.53 -3.55
C GLU A 28 -12.71 3.47 -2.51
N ALA A 29 -13.94 3.16 -2.94
CA ALA A 29 -15.14 3.09 -2.11
C ALA A 29 -15.75 1.67 -2.05
N SER A 30 -14.99 0.64 -2.47
CA SER A 30 -15.47 -0.73 -2.45
C SER A 30 -15.81 -1.16 -1.02
N PRO A 31 -16.98 -1.77 -0.76
CA PRO A 31 -17.28 -2.36 0.54
C PRO A 31 -16.29 -3.47 0.92
N LEU A 32 -15.58 -4.03 -0.08
CA LEU A 32 -14.54 -5.04 0.09
C LEU A 32 -13.28 -4.50 0.79
N ILE A 33 -13.03 -3.19 0.74
CA ILE A 33 -11.87 -2.58 1.41
C ILE A 33 -11.90 -2.85 2.92
N ASN A 34 -13.08 -2.76 3.54
CA ASN A 34 -13.22 -3.01 4.98
C ASN A 34 -12.88 -4.47 5.33
N ASN A 35 -13.21 -5.42 4.45
CA ASN A 35 -12.87 -6.83 4.63
C ASN A 35 -11.36 -7.04 4.57
N VAL A 36 -10.66 -6.32 3.69
CA VAL A 36 -9.20 -6.34 3.61
C VAL A 36 -8.55 -5.80 4.88
N TYR A 37 -9.03 -4.65 5.39
CA TYR A 37 -8.53 -4.09 6.65
C TYR A 37 -8.77 -5.04 7.83
N TRP A 38 -9.96 -5.64 7.91
CA TRP A 38 -10.28 -6.58 8.97
C TRP A 38 -9.43 -7.85 8.90
N ALA A 39 -9.22 -8.41 7.70
CA ALA A 39 -8.35 -9.57 7.52
C ALA A 39 -6.89 -9.28 7.92
N CYS A 40 -6.40 -8.07 7.62
CA CYS A 40 -5.08 -7.63 8.02
C CYS A 40 -4.96 -7.47 9.54
N ALA A 41 -5.96 -6.86 10.20
CA ALA A 41 -6.01 -6.74 11.66
C ALA A 41 -6.08 -8.11 12.34
N LEU A 42 -6.86 -9.05 11.78
CA LEU A 42 -6.95 -10.42 12.27
C LEU A 42 -5.61 -11.16 12.11
N GLY A 43 -4.95 -11.04 10.96
CA GLY A 43 -3.60 -11.59 10.74
C GLY A 43 -2.61 -11.06 11.78
N HIS A 44 -2.63 -9.75 12.04
CA HIS A 44 -1.80 -9.12 13.07
C HIS A 44 -2.08 -9.67 14.48
N SER A 45 -3.34 -9.93 14.82
CA SER A 45 -3.73 -10.48 16.13
C SER A 45 -3.31 -11.95 16.34
N LEU A 46 -3.10 -12.70 15.25
CA LEU A 46 -2.77 -14.13 15.30
C LEU A 46 -1.26 -14.38 15.25
N GLY A 47 -0.52 -13.58 14.50
CA GLY A 47 0.92 -13.73 14.39
C GLY A 47 1.51 -13.15 13.10
N THR A 48 2.84 -13.14 13.05
CA THR A 48 3.60 -12.56 11.94
C THR A 48 3.53 -13.42 10.68
N MET A 49 3.38 -14.75 10.82
CA MET A 49 3.25 -15.66 9.69
C MET A 49 1.88 -15.54 9.03
N GLU A 50 0.84 -15.37 9.85
CA GLU A 50 -0.54 -15.16 9.43
C GLU A 50 -0.66 -13.82 8.71
N LEU A 51 -0.04 -12.78 9.27
CA LEU A 51 0.05 -11.48 8.62
C LEU A 51 0.80 -11.56 7.28
N ALA A 52 1.93 -12.26 7.20
CA ALA A 52 2.67 -12.46 5.96
C ALA A 52 1.83 -13.14 4.87
N ASN A 53 1.05 -14.17 5.23
CA ASN A 53 0.14 -14.85 4.32
C ASN A 53 -0.99 -13.93 3.83
N VAL A 54 -1.58 -13.15 4.73
CA VAL A 54 -2.60 -12.15 4.38
C VAL A 54 -2.02 -11.09 3.45
N ILE A 55 -0.85 -10.53 3.75
CA ILE A 55 -0.16 -9.54 2.91
C ILE A 55 0.11 -10.11 1.52
N SER A 56 0.59 -11.35 1.41
CA SER A 56 0.84 -11.99 0.11
C SER A 56 -0.43 -12.08 -0.75
N LEU A 57 -1.58 -12.41 -0.13
CA LEU A 57 -2.86 -12.43 -0.83
C LEU A 57 -3.35 -11.03 -1.21
N ILE A 58 -3.13 -10.04 -0.34
CA ILE A 58 -3.51 -8.65 -0.62
C ILE A 58 -2.73 -8.11 -1.81
N VAL A 59 -1.41 -8.27 -1.82
CA VAL A 59 -0.53 -7.83 -2.92
C VAL A 59 -0.96 -8.45 -4.26
N LYS A 60 -1.47 -9.69 -4.25
CA LYS A 60 -1.95 -10.37 -5.46
C LYS A 60 -3.29 -9.84 -5.99
N ASN A 61 -4.15 -9.35 -5.10
CA ASN A 61 -5.57 -9.14 -5.40
C ASN A 61 -6.04 -7.68 -5.31
N VAL A 62 -5.24 -6.83 -4.67
CA VAL A 62 -5.54 -5.40 -4.47
C VAL A 62 -4.55 -4.59 -5.31
N GLN A 63 -5.10 -3.79 -6.23
CA GLN A 63 -4.35 -2.89 -7.11
C GLN A 63 -4.54 -1.41 -6.72
N CYS A 64 -5.40 -1.14 -5.74
CA CYS A 64 -5.64 0.21 -5.24
C CYS A 64 -4.47 0.70 -4.36
N ALA A 65 -3.74 1.69 -4.87
CA ALA A 65 -2.51 2.18 -4.24
C ALA A 65 -2.72 2.80 -2.86
N THR A 66 -3.84 3.49 -2.64
CA THR A 66 -4.18 4.11 -1.35
C THR A 66 -4.50 3.05 -0.30
N VAL A 67 -5.22 1.99 -0.67
CA VAL A 67 -5.52 0.86 0.22
C VAL A 67 -4.24 0.13 0.60
N LEU A 68 -3.37 -0.17 -0.37
CA LEU A 68 -2.07 -0.82 -0.10
C LEU A 68 -1.19 0.02 0.84
N SER A 69 -1.07 1.33 0.59
CA SER A 69 -0.28 2.22 1.44
C SER A 69 -0.89 2.44 2.83
N ASP A 70 -2.22 2.43 2.96
CA ASP A 70 -2.88 2.50 4.26
C ASP A 70 -2.66 1.23 5.09
N ILE A 71 -2.75 0.05 4.45
CA ILE A 71 -2.42 -1.24 5.09
C ILE A 71 -0.95 -1.24 5.52
N LEU A 72 -0.04 -0.78 4.65
CA LEU A 72 1.39 -0.69 4.97
C LEU A 72 1.63 0.15 6.23
N ARG A 73 1.02 1.35 6.30
CA ARG A 73 1.12 2.21 7.49
C ARG A 73 0.58 1.50 8.73
N ARG A 74 -0.62 0.90 8.66
CA ARG A 74 -1.22 0.20 9.80
C ARG A 74 -0.34 -0.95 10.30
N CYS A 75 0.26 -1.72 9.40
CA CYS A 75 1.16 -2.81 9.76
C CYS A 75 2.49 -2.30 10.33
N ALA A 76 3.05 -1.23 9.76
CA ALA A 76 4.30 -0.63 10.22
C ALA A 76 4.15 0.00 11.62
N PHE A 77 3.06 0.74 11.88
CA PHE A 77 2.86 1.45 13.15
C PHE A 77 2.33 0.56 14.30
N SER A 78 1.60 -0.52 14.00
CA SER A 78 1.14 -1.46 15.03
C SER A 78 2.30 -2.23 15.70
N SER A 79 3.46 -2.31 15.05
CA SER A 79 4.66 -2.94 15.62
C SER A 79 5.32 -2.14 16.76
N SER A 80 5.02 -0.85 16.91
CA SER A 80 5.63 0.00 17.95
C SER A 80 5.09 -0.22 19.38
N HIS A 81 4.04 -1.05 19.57
CA HIS A 81 3.51 -1.38 20.90
C HIS A 81 3.99 -2.73 21.47
N ALA A 82 4.83 -3.49 20.76
CA ALA A 82 5.37 -4.77 21.23
C ALA A 82 6.81 -4.64 21.75
N LEU A 83 7.06 -3.74 22.72
CA LEU A 83 8.34 -3.62 23.42
C LEU A 83 8.45 -4.66 24.56
N VAL A 84 8.44 -5.96 24.22
CA VAL A 84 8.86 -7.01 25.17
C VAL A 84 10.12 -7.69 24.62
N PRO A 85 11.27 -7.63 25.32
CA PRO A 85 12.47 -8.29 24.88
C PRO A 85 12.41 -9.77 25.26
N SER A 86 12.18 -10.66 24.29
CA SER A 86 12.34 -12.10 24.47
C SER A 86 13.41 -12.64 23.53
N LYS A 87 14.33 -13.44 24.09
CA LYS A 87 15.54 -13.93 23.45
C LYS A 87 15.27 -15.26 22.74
N THR A 88 14.89 -15.28 21.46
CA THR A 88 15.05 -16.48 20.61
C THR A 88 15.34 -16.17 19.13
N ASN A 89 16.02 -17.09 18.43
CA ASN A 89 16.31 -17.05 16.99
C ASN A 89 15.02 -16.99 16.12
N VAL A 90 13.87 -17.39 16.69
CA VAL A 90 12.56 -17.36 16.03
C VAL A 90 12.03 -15.93 15.90
N ASP A 91 12.26 -15.07 16.89
CA ASP A 91 11.88 -13.65 16.84
C ASP A 91 12.62 -12.90 15.72
N ALA A 92 13.90 -13.20 15.53
CA ALA A 92 14.69 -12.62 14.44
C ALA A 92 14.15 -13.05 13.06
N LYS A 93 13.81 -14.33 12.90
CA LYS A 93 13.14 -14.81 11.67
C LYS A 93 11.77 -14.19 11.49
N MET A 94 10.95 -14.07 12.54
CA MET A 94 9.62 -13.45 12.47
C MET A 94 9.70 -11.96 12.13
N LEU A 95 10.68 -11.23 12.68
CA LEU A 95 10.96 -9.85 12.31
C LEU A 95 11.43 -9.72 10.86
N LEU A 96 12.29 -10.64 10.39
CA LEU A 96 12.72 -10.69 8.98
C LEU A 96 11.58 -11.03 8.04
N LEU A 97 10.73 -12.02 8.36
CA LEU A 97 9.54 -12.36 7.58
C LEU A 97 8.58 -11.16 7.49
N ASN A 98 8.32 -10.49 8.61
CA ASN A 98 7.56 -9.24 8.61
C ASN A 98 8.24 -8.17 7.73
N HIS A 99 9.54 -7.98 7.87
CA HIS A 99 10.28 -7.01 7.08
C HIS A 99 10.20 -7.31 5.58
N THR A 100 10.31 -8.59 5.18
CA THR A 100 10.17 -9.03 3.79
C THR A 100 8.75 -8.85 3.27
N SER A 101 7.73 -9.24 4.03
CA SER A 101 6.32 -9.07 3.62
C SER A 101 5.92 -7.60 3.53
N LEU A 102 6.40 -6.76 4.45
CA LEU A 102 6.17 -5.31 4.40
C LEU A 102 6.90 -4.67 3.23
N LYS A 103 8.12 -5.12 2.91
CA LYS A 103 8.84 -4.69 1.72
C LYS A 103 8.06 -5.06 0.44
N GLN A 104 7.55 -6.29 0.35
CA GLN A 104 6.70 -6.70 -0.78
C GLN A 104 5.44 -5.83 -0.90
N LEU A 105 4.80 -5.51 0.23
CA LEU A 105 3.64 -4.64 0.25
C LEU A 105 3.98 -3.20 -0.19
N LEU A 106 5.13 -2.67 0.23
CA LEU A 106 5.64 -1.38 -0.20
C LEU A 106 5.92 -1.36 -1.69
N ASP A 107 6.63 -2.35 -2.23
CA ASP A 107 6.92 -2.46 -3.66
C ASP A 107 5.64 -2.55 -4.48
N ALA A 108 4.63 -3.30 -4.00
CA ALA A 108 3.31 -3.38 -4.62
C ALA A 108 2.59 -2.03 -4.58
N ALA A 109 2.61 -1.33 -3.44
CA ALA A 109 1.99 -0.01 -3.30
C ALA A 109 2.63 1.01 -4.25
N VAL A 110 3.97 1.05 -4.32
CA VAL A 110 4.73 1.91 -5.24
C VAL A 110 4.37 1.62 -6.69
N SER A 111 4.32 0.34 -7.07
CA SER A 111 3.96 -0.08 -8.44
C SER A 111 2.52 0.30 -8.78
N ALA A 112 1.58 0.07 -7.86
CA ALA A 112 0.18 0.47 -8.01
C ALA A 112 0.02 1.98 -8.14
N TYR A 113 0.80 2.79 -7.42
CA TYR A 113 0.82 4.24 -7.59
C TYR A 113 1.25 4.64 -9.00
N VAL A 114 2.33 4.06 -9.52
CA VAL A 114 2.82 4.33 -10.89
C VAL A 114 1.73 4.00 -11.93
N GLU A 115 1.15 2.81 -11.84
CA GLU A 115 0.09 2.35 -12.76
C GLU A 115 -1.16 3.25 -12.69
N THR A 116 -1.59 3.60 -11.48
CA THR A 116 -2.73 4.48 -11.26
C THR A 116 -2.47 5.89 -11.78
N VAL A 117 -1.26 6.42 -11.62
CA VAL A 117 -0.87 7.71 -12.19
C VAL A 117 -1.01 7.68 -13.71
N HIS A 118 -0.43 6.68 -14.38
CA HIS A 118 -0.54 6.56 -15.83
C HIS A 118 -2.00 6.49 -16.28
N SER A 119 -2.81 5.66 -15.62
CA SER A 119 -4.24 5.51 -15.90
C SER A 119 -5.00 6.85 -15.74
N ARG A 120 -4.84 7.52 -14.60
CA ARG A 120 -5.53 8.80 -14.31
C ARG A 120 -5.13 9.90 -15.29
N LEU A 121 -3.87 9.97 -15.70
CA LEU A 121 -3.36 11.03 -16.58
C LEU A 121 -3.90 10.93 -18.01
N THR A 122 -4.21 9.73 -18.52
CA THR A 122 -4.75 9.52 -19.87
C THR A 122 -6.02 10.33 -20.09
N HIS A 123 -6.90 10.39 -19.09
CA HIS A 123 -8.20 11.08 -19.19
C HIS A 123 -8.35 12.25 -18.19
N ILE A 124 -7.26 12.76 -17.62
CA ILE A 124 -7.34 13.86 -16.65
C ILE A 124 -7.82 15.16 -17.32
N SER A 125 -8.75 15.84 -16.65
CA SER A 125 -9.29 17.14 -17.01
C SER A 125 -8.98 18.18 -15.92
N PRO A 126 -9.05 19.50 -16.21
CA PRO A 126 -8.63 20.54 -15.26
C PRO A 126 -9.32 20.48 -13.89
N ARG A 127 -10.59 20.07 -13.84
CA ARG A 127 -11.34 19.92 -12.58
C ARG A 127 -10.77 18.84 -11.65
N HIS A 128 -10.01 17.88 -12.17
CA HIS A 128 -9.41 16.79 -11.40
C HIS A 128 -7.95 17.07 -10.99
N TYR A 129 -7.40 18.26 -11.30
CA TYR A 129 -5.99 18.54 -11.02
C TYR A 129 -5.68 18.53 -9.52
N ASN A 130 -6.54 19.13 -8.68
CA ASN A 130 -6.33 19.16 -7.23
C ASN A 130 -6.34 17.74 -6.63
N ASP A 131 -7.37 16.95 -6.92
CA ASP A 131 -7.46 15.55 -6.48
C ASP A 131 -6.25 14.73 -6.94
N PHE A 132 -5.75 14.98 -8.16
CA PHE A 132 -4.56 14.31 -8.67
C PHE A 132 -3.28 14.74 -7.95
N LEU A 133 -3.12 16.03 -7.63
CA LEU A 133 -1.99 16.52 -6.84
C LEU A 133 -2.03 15.98 -5.40
N ASP A 134 -3.21 15.87 -4.80
CA ASP A 134 -3.35 15.27 -3.47
C ASP A 134 -3.05 13.77 -3.51
N PHE A 135 -3.46 13.08 -4.58
CA PHE A 135 -3.06 11.70 -4.85
C PHE A 135 -1.54 11.54 -4.98
N LEU A 136 -0.87 12.43 -5.72
CA LEU A 136 0.60 12.45 -5.82
C LEU A 136 1.29 12.76 -4.48
N SER A 137 0.66 13.58 -3.64
CA SER A 137 1.18 13.87 -2.30
C SER A 137 1.21 12.60 -1.43
N LYS A 138 0.13 11.81 -1.46
CA LYS A 138 0.06 10.49 -0.81
C LYS A 138 1.05 9.48 -1.40
N ALA A 139 1.24 9.52 -2.72
CA ALA A 139 2.24 8.69 -3.40
C ALA A 139 3.64 9.02 -2.86
N ARG A 140 4.01 10.30 -2.79
CA ARG A 140 5.31 10.75 -2.27
C ARG A 140 5.59 10.21 -0.87
N GLU A 141 4.63 10.31 0.04
CA GLU A 141 4.76 9.76 1.41
C GLU A 141 5.10 8.27 1.40
N THR A 142 4.46 7.50 0.51
CA THR A 142 4.70 6.06 0.39
C THR A 142 6.07 5.77 -0.23
N PHE A 143 6.47 6.53 -1.25
CA PHE A 143 7.75 6.34 -1.91
C PHE A 143 8.91 6.60 -0.95
N ILE A 144 8.84 7.61 -0.07
CA ILE A 144 9.91 7.92 0.90
C ILE A 144 10.23 6.75 1.85
N LEU A 145 9.31 5.79 2.01
CA LEU A 145 9.54 4.59 2.82
C LEU A 145 10.49 3.57 2.15
N SER A 146 10.77 3.71 0.85
CA SER A 146 11.73 2.87 0.10
C SER A 146 13.09 3.54 0.04
N ASP A 147 14.16 2.75 0.15
CA ASP A 147 15.56 3.25 0.13
C ASP A 147 15.88 4.08 -1.13
N ASP A 148 15.32 3.69 -2.28
CA ASP A 148 15.42 4.31 -3.60
C ASP A 148 14.18 5.16 -3.96
N GLY A 149 13.31 5.41 -2.99
CA GLY A 149 12.02 6.05 -3.14
C GLY A 149 12.05 7.44 -3.78
N HIS A 150 12.98 8.28 -3.32
CA HIS A 150 13.16 9.63 -3.85
C HIS A 150 13.50 9.63 -5.34
N MET A 151 14.41 8.74 -5.75
CA MET A 151 14.80 8.60 -7.16
C MET A 151 13.62 8.07 -8.00
N ARG A 152 12.90 7.06 -7.51
CA ARG A 152 11.73 6.51 -8.20
C ARG A 152 10.62 7.54 -8.35
N PHE A 153 10.38 8.37 -7.32
CA PHE A 153 9.37 9.43 -7.39
C PHE A 153 9.79 10.53 -8.37
N SER A 154 11.05 10.97 -8.34
CA SER A 154 11.57 11.96 -9.31
C SER A 154 11.44 11.46 -10.74
N ASN A 155 11.85 10.21 -11.01
CA ASN A 155 11.71 9.60 -12.33
C ASN A 155 10.25 9.51 -12.76
N LEU A 156 9.32 9.20 -11.84
CA LEU A 156 7.89 9.20 -12.12
C LEU A 156 7.41 10.61 -12.53
N LEU A 157 7.82 11.67 -11.83
CA LEU A 157 7.49 13.05 -12.20
C LEU A 157 8.07 13.45 -13.56
N ASP A 158 9.31 13.08 -13.85
CA ASP A 158 9.95 13.41 -15.13
C ASP A 158 9.30 12.67 -16.30
N ASN A 159 8.93 11.40 -16.11
CA ASN A 159 8.14 10.65 -17.09
C ASN A 159 6.80 11.34 -17.37
N MET A 160 6.12 11.89 -16.35
CA MET A 160 4.89 12.68 -16.55
C MET A 160 5.15 13.94 -17.38
N LYS A 161 6.22 14.69 -17.07
CA LYS A 161 6.59 15.88 -17.84
C LYS A 161 6.80 15.54 -19.31
N VAL A 162 7.43 14.40 -19.62
CA VAL A 162 7.70 13.97 -21.00
C VAL A 162 6.43 13.50 -21.71
N MET A 163 5.63 12.65 -21.08
CA MET A 163 4.41 12.09 -21.68
C MET A 163 3.29 13.12 -21.85
N TYR A 164 3.24 14.14 -20.99
CA TYR A 164 2.15 15.11 -20.95
C TYR A 164 2.60 16.55 -21.18
N LYS A 165 3.63 16.77 -22.01
CA LYS A 165 4.12 18.12 -22.40
C LYS A 165 3.02 19.07 -22.90
N GLY A 166 1.97 18.54 -23.51
CA GLY A 166 0.81 19.33 -23.98
C GLY A 166 -0.04 19.94 -22.87
N LYS A 167 -0.03 19.38 -21.65
CA LYS A 167 -0.84 19.84 -20.51
C LYS A 167 -0.06 20.81 -19.61
N LYS A 168 0.39 21.94 -20.18
CA LYS A 168 1.25 22.94 -19.49
C LYS A 168 0.78 23.34 -18.09
N LYS A 169 -0.53 23.60 -17.90
CA LYS A 169 -1.08 23.95 -16.59
C LYS A 169 -0.84 22.87 -15.52
N LEU A 170 -1.07 21.60 -15.87
CA LEU A 170 -0.87 20.47 -14.96
C LEU A 170 0.62 20.30 -14.63
N ILE A 171 1.48 20.38 -15.65
CA ILE A 171 2.93 20.25 -15.47
C ILE A 171 3.49 21.38 -14.58
N ASN A 172 3.03 22.61 -14.77
CA ASN A 172 3.41 23.74 -13.90
C ASN A 172 2.98 23.50 -12.45
N LEU A 173 1.76 23.04 -12.20
CA LEU A 173 1.27 22.74 -10.85
C LEU A 173 2.07 21.60 -10.19
N ILE A 174 2.41 20.56 -10.94
CA ILE A 174 3.25 19.46 -10.44
C ILE A 174 4.65 19.98 -10.09
N THR A 175 5.23 20.82 -10.95
CA THR A 175 6.56 21.40 -10.75
C THR A 175 6.58 22.38 -9.58
N ASP A 176 5.53 23.17 -9.39
CA ASP A 176 5.40 24.09 -8.26
C ASP A 176 5.27 23.35 -6.92
N ARG A 177 4.43 22.31 -6.87
CA ARG A 177 4.18 21.55 -5.63
C ARG A 177 5.29 20.55 -5.28
N PHE A 178 5.85 19.88 -6.28
CA PHE A 178 6.79 18.76 -6.10
C PHE A 178 8.16 19.00 -6.72
N GLY A 179 8.43 20.20 -7.23
CA GLY A 179 9.71 20.58 -7.79
C GLY A 179 10.83 20.26 -6.82
N VAL A 180 11.46 19.12 -7.08
CA VAL A 180 12.69 18.68 -6.45
C VAL A 180 13.76 19.60 -7.03
N VAL A 181 14.31 20.47 -6.19
CA VAL A 181 15.56 21.21 -6.45
C VAL A 181 16.71 20.21 -6.44
#